data_AF-A0A8H3LTV4-F1
#
_entry.id   AF-A0A8H3LTV4-F1
#
_cell.length_a   1.000
_cell.length_b   1.000
_cell.length_c   1.000
_cell.angle_alpha   90.00
_cell.angle_beta   90.00
_cell.angle_gamma   90.00
#
_symmetry.space_group_name_H-M   'P 1'
#
loop_
_entity.id
_entity.type
_entity.pdbx_description
1 polymer ?
#
loop_
_entity_poly.entity_id
_entity_poly.type
_entity_poly.pdbx_seq_one_letter_code
_entity_poly.pdbx_strand_id
1 'polypeptide(L)'
;MTRECSNAVQIQKSLKVNDDIEVSASTVRRALKRNGLAARVKQVLSWPPQSPNLNPIEHLWNDIDRCLRALDIEIRGKDMLWEQISNVWNETALEACSKLIETMPKRINDVIKAKGGYTRW
;
A
#
# COMPACT_ATOMS: atom_id res chain seq x y z
N MET A 1 -9.06 -7.81 27.66
CA MET A 1 -9.03 -7.37 26.24
C MET A 1 -8.24 -8.39 25.44
N THR A 2 -8.93 -9.23 24.67
CA THR A 2 -8.29 -10.21 23.77
C THR A 2 -7.54 -9.45 22.67
N ARG A 3 -6.23 -9.67 22.56
CA ARG A 3 -5.43 -9.14 21.45
C ARG A 3 -5.80 -9.93 20.19
N GLU A 4 -6.76 -9.45 19.43
CA GLU A 4 -7.09 -10.06 18.14
C GLU A 4 -5.91 -9.94 17.19
N CYS A 5 -5.29 -11.07 16.85
CA CYS A 5 -4.25 -11.12 15.86
C CYS A 5 -4.89 -11.21 14.47
N SER A 6 -4.88 -10.15 13.66
CA SER A 6 -5.57 -10.15 12.37
C SER A 6 -4.82 -10.96 11.29
N ASN A 7 -3.49 -11.08 11.37
CA ASN A 7 -2.68 -11.75 10.36
C ASN A 7 -1.55 -12.65 10.93
N ALA A 8 -0.94 -13.45 10.05
CA ALA A 8 0.12 -14.39 10.40
C ALA A 8 1.34 -13.79 11.14
N VAL A 9 1.73 -12.54 10.84
CA VAL A 9 2.86 -11.89 11.50
C VAL A 9 2.48 -11.49 12.93
N GLN A 10 1.25 -11.02 13.13
CA GLN A 10 0.74 -10.72 14.46
C GLN A 10 0.60 -11.98 15.30
N ILE A 11 0.13 -13.09 14.70
CA ILE A 11 0.04 -14.40 15.36
C ILE A 11 1.45 -14.89 15.77
N GLN A 12 2.42 -14.82 14.86
CA GLN A 12 3.81 -15.19 15.16
C GLN A 12 4.36 -14.40 16.35
N LYS A 13 4.17 -13.07 16.35
CA LYS A 13 4.61 -12.20 17.45
C LYS A 13 3.90 -12.55 18.77
N SER A 14 2.60 -12.83 18.71
CA SER A 14 1.82 -13.19 19.91
C SER A 14 2.27 -14.53 20.51
N LEU A 15 2.56 -15.53 19.68
CA LEU A 15 3.05 -16.84 20.13
C LEU A 15 4.41 -16.73 20.84
N LYS A 16 5.30 -15.88 20.31
CA LYS A 16 6.60 -15.61 20.95
C LYS A 16 6.44 -14.87 22.28
N VAL A 17 5.53 -13.90 22.34
CA VAL A 17 5.38 -13.02 23.53
C VAL A 17 4.61 -13.71 24.66
N ASN A 18 3.56 -14.47 24.35
CA ASN A 18 2.67 -15.03 25.36
C ASN A 18 3.05 -16.46 25.76
N ASP A 19 3.58 -17.23 24.82
CA ASP A 19 3.75 -18.69 24.97
C ASP A 19 5.21 -19.14 24.83
N ASP A 20 6.15 -18.20 24.61
CA ASP A 20 7.58 -18.46 24.31
C ASP A 20 7.80 -19.43 23.13
N ILE A 21 6.84 -19.47 22.21
CA ILE A 21 6.91 -20.34 21.04
C ILE A 21 7.54 -19.58 19.89
N GLU A 22 8.77 -19.95 19.54
CA GLU A 22 9.47 -19.40 18.39
C GLU A 22 9.13 -20.17 17.10
N VAL A 23 8.27 -19.56 16.29
CA VAL A 23 7.91 -20.05 14.96
C VAL A 23 8.17 -18.99 13.91
N SER A 24 8.47 -19.40 12.68
CA SER A 24 8.61 -18.48 11.56
C SER A 24 7.25 -18.03 11.01
N ALA A 25 7.18 -16.82 10.47
CA ALA A 25 5.97 -16.33 9.79
C ALA A 25 5.52 -17.27 8.64
N SER A 26 6.47 -17.92 7.95
CA SER A 26 6.15 -18.88 6.88
C SER A 26 5.43 -20.12 7.41
N THR A 27 5.86 -20.64 8.56
CA THR A 27 5.17 -21.75 9.25
C THR A 27 3.77 -21.34 9.68
N VAL A 28 3.60 -20.15 10.27
CA VAL A 28 2.27 -19.64 10.65
C VAL A 28 1.36 -19.48 9.42
N ARG A 29 1.85 -18.89 8.32
CA ARG A 29 1.08 -18.78 7.07
C ARG A 29 0.69 -20.15 6.51
N ARG A 30 1.61 -21.12 6.52
CA ARG A 30 1.35 -22.49 6.05
C ARG A 30 0.27 -23.17 6.90
N ALA A 31 0.35 -23.04 8.22
CA ALA A 31 -0.64 -23.58 9.14
C ALA A 31 -2.02 -22.94 8.93
N LEU A 32 -2.10 -21.61 8.83
CA LEU A 32 -3.36 -20.91 8.56
C LEU A 32 -4.00 -21.37 7.25
N LYS A 33 -3.22 -21.50 6.17
CA LYS A 33 -3.71 -22.00 4.88
C LYS A 33 -4.25 -23.43 4.98
N ARG A 34 -3.51 -24.34 5.64
CA ARG A 34 -3.91 -25.74 5.83
C ARG A 34 -5.21 -25.89 6.62
N ASN A 35 -5.48 -24.94 7.52
CA ASN A 35 -6.68 -24.93 8.36
C ASN A 35 -7.81 -24.05 7.80
N GLY A 36 -7.81 -23.74 6.50
CA GLY A 36 -8.87 -22.96 5.86
C GLY A 36 -8.90 -21.46 6.22
N LEU A 37 -7.94 -20.96 7.00
CA LEU A 37 -7.83 -19.55 7.40
C LEU A 37 -6.99 -18.73 6.41
N ALA A 38 -7.08 -19.04 5.11
CA ALA A 38 -6.30 -18.37 4.07
C ALA A 38 -6.56 -16.86 3.99
N ALA A 39 -7.78 -16.41 4.32
CA ALA A 39 -8.14 -15.00 4.40
C ALA A 39 -7.31 -14.21 5.45
N ARG A 40 -6.76 -14.87 6.47
CA ARG A 40 -5.88 -14.25 7.49
C ARG A 40 -4.42 -14.16 7.05
N VAL A 41 -4.12 -14.64 5.84
CA VAL A 41 -2.80 -14.53 5.24
C VAL A 41 -2.83 -13.40 4.22
N LYS A 42 -2.17 -12.28 4.54
CA LYS A 42 -1.98 -11.17 3.59
C LYS A 42 -1.31 -11.70 2.32
N GLN A 43 -1.98 -11.56 1.20
CA GLN A 43 -1.41 -11.86 -0.10
C GLN A 43 -0.48 -10.72 -0.52
N VAL A 44 0.71 -11.08 -0.99
CA VAL A 44 1.68 -10.13 -1.56
C VAL A 44 1.61 -10.30 -3.07
N LEU A 45 1.39 -9.20 -3.79
CA LEU A 45 1.39 -9.20 -5.24
C LEU A 45 2.83 -9.38 -5.75
N SER A 46 3.00 -10.17 -6.81
CA SER A 46 4.27 -10.21 -7.54
C SER A 46 4.46 -8.87 -8.24
N TRP A 47 5.58 -8.19 -7.98
CA TRP A 47 5.85 -6.85 -8.51
C TRP A 47 7.15 -6.82 -9.31
N PRO A 48 7.13 -6.30 -10.55
CA PRO A 48 8.35 -6.15 -11.33
C PRO A 48 9.26 -5.05 -10.74
N PRO A 49 10.59 -5.20 -10.78
CA PRO A 49 11.52 -4.17 -10.34
C PRO A 49 11.36 -2.89 -11.19
N GLN A 50 11.74 -1.75 -10.62
CA GLN A 50 11.80 -0.45 -11.32
C GLN A 50 10.53 -0.05 -12.08
N SER A 51 9.35 -0.43 -11.56
CA SER A 51 8.05 -0.18 -12.21
C SER A 51 7.18 0.78 -11.40
N PRO A 52 7.59 2.06 -11.21
CA PRO A 52 6.78 3.05 -10.49
C PRO A 52 5.45 3.33 -11.22
N ASN A 53 5.44 3.24 -12.55
CA ASN A 53 4.27 3.40 -13.41
C ASN A 53 3.11 2.44 -13.05
N LEU A 54 3.45 1.28 -12.49
CA LEU A 54 2.46 0.30 -12.05
C LEU A 54 1.95 0.59 -10.63
N ASN A 55 2.58 1.48 -9.86
CA ASN A 55 2.26 1.73 -8.46
C ASN A 55 1.28 2.91 -8.34
N PRO A 56 -0.02 2.71 -8.05
CA PRO A 56 -1.01 3.79 -8.07
C PRO A 56 -0.72 4.89 -7.05
N ILE A 57 -0.01 4.59 -5.96
CA ILE A 57 0.32 5.59 -4.94
C ILE A 57 1.26 6.67 -5.47
N GLU A 58 2.11 6.36 -6.45
CA GLU A 58 3.00 7.37 -7.07
C GLU A 58 2.17 8.44 -7.78
N HIS A 59 1.06 8.04 -8.41
CA HIS A 59 0.14 8.99 -9.03
C HIS A 59 -0.61 9.81 -7.99
N LEU A 60 -1.03 9.17 -6.89
CA LEU A 60 -1.66 9.89 -5.81
C LEU A 60 -0.71 10.96 -5.23
N TRP A 61 0.57 10.64 -5.06
CA TRP A 61 1.56 11.62 -4.62
C TRP A 61 1.76 12.76 -5.62
N ASN A 62 1.76 12.47 -6.92
CA ASN A 62 1.82 13.50 -7.97
C ASN A 62 0.59 14.42 -7.94
N ASP A 63 -0.60 13.88 -7.67
CA ASP A 63 -1.82 14.68 -7.56
C ASP A 63 -1.80 15.54 -6.28
N ILE A 64 -1.31 15.00 -5.16
CA ILE A 64 -1.11 15.77 -3.92
C ILE A 64 -0.09 16.90 -4.12
N ASP A 65 1.05 16.64 -4.77
CA ASP A 65 2.04 17.68 -5.09
C ASP A 65 1.43 18.77 -5.98
N ARG A 66 0.59 18.40 -6.96
CA ARG A 66 -0.12 19.37 -7.80
C ARG A 66 -1.10 20.22 -6.97
N CYS A 67 -1.86 19.62 -6.07
CA CYS A 67 -2.78 20.34 -5.18
C CYS A 67 -2.01 21.31 -4.28
N LEU A 68 -0.89 20.87 -3.68
CA LEU A 68 -0.05 21.72 -2.82
C LEU A 68 0.51 22.93 -3.56
N ARG A 69 0.97 22.74 -4.80
CA ARG A 69 1.48 23.84 -5.65
C ARG A 69 0.39 24.83 -6.10
N ALA A 70 -0.86 24.39 -6.11
CA ALA A 70 -2.00 25.22 -6.47
C ALA A 70 -2.56 26.03 -5.27
N LEU A 71 -2.11 25.73 -4.05
CA LEU A 71 -2.46 26.52 -2.87
C LEU A 71 -1.84 27.92 -2.99
N ASP A 72 -2.65 28.95 -2.77
CA ASP A 72 -2.19 30.35 -2.69
C ASP A 72 -1.59 30.64 -1.29
N ILE A 73 -0.66 29.80 -0.85
CA ILE A 73 -0.05 29.85 0.48
C ILE A 73 1.45 29.61 0.34
N GLU A 74 2.26 30.47 0.96
CA GLU A 74 3.69 30.26 1.05
C GLU A 74 4.03 29.27 2.18
N ILE A 75 4.38 28.04 1.82
CA ILE A 75 4.72 26.99 2.79
C ILE A 75 6.15 27.21 3.30
N ARG A 76 6.28 27.56 4.59
CA ARG A 76 7.59 27.80 5.24
C ARG A 76 7.85 26.79 6.35
N GLY A 77 8.90 25.99 6.18
CA GLY A 77 9.35 25.02 7.17
C GLY A 77 8.64 23.66 7.09
N LYS A 78 9.17 22.70 7.86
CA LYS A 78 8.74 21.29 7.81
C LYS A 78 7.35 21.08 8.42
N ASP A 79 7.04 21.76 9.51
CA ASP A 79 5.78 21.56 10.23
C ASP A 79 4.59 22.04 9.40
N MET A 80 4.71 23.22 8.79
CA MET A 80 3.70 23.74 7.87
C MET A 80 3.54 22.86 6.64
N LEU A 81 4.65 22.35 6.06
CA LEU A 81 4.58 21.41 4.94
C LEU A 81 3.82 20.13 5.33
N TRP A 82 4.11 19.57 6.50
CA TRP A 82 3.42 18.39 7.02
C TRP A 82 1.92 18.63 7.20
N GLU A 83 1.54 19.78 7.77
CA GLU A 83 0.16 20.18 7.94
C GLU A 83 -0.57 20.27 6.59
N GLN A 84 0.01 20.97 5.60
CA GLN A 84 -0.63 21.12 4.30
C GLN A 84 -0.75 19.78 3.55
N ILE A 85 0.29 18.93 3.59
CA ILE A 85 0.20 17.56 3.03
C ILE A 85 -0.92 16.78 3.71
N SER A 86 -1.04 16.88 5.04
CA SER A 86 -2.07 16.16 5.80
C SER A 86 -3.48 16.63 5.42
N ASN A 87 -3.67 17.94 5.25
CA ASN A 87 -4.94 18.52 4.82
C ASN A 87 -5.34 18.03 3.44
N VAL A 88 -4.46 18.15 2.45
CA VAL A 88 -4.70 17.68 1.07
C VAL A 88 -4.94 16.16 1.04
N TRP A 89 -4.18 15.40 1.82
CA TRP A 89 -4.37 13.95 1.94
C TRP A 89 -5.76 13.61 2.49
N ASN A 90 -6.21 14.29 3.53
CA ASN A 90 -7.53 14.04 4.14
C ASN A 90 -8.69 14.51 3.25
N GLU A 91 -8.47 15.53 2.43
CA GLU A 91 -9.44 15.99 1.42
C GLU A 91 -9.48 15.07 0.19
N THR A 92 -8.47 14.23 -0.01
CA THR A 92 -8.44 13.29 -1.14
C THR A 92 -9.64 12.34 -1.03
N ALA A 93 -10.57 12.50 -1.96
CA ALA A 93 -11.77 11.68 -1.99
C ALA A 93 -11.44 10.21 -2.25
N LEU A 94 -12.14 9.31 -1.56
CA LEU A 94 -12.06 7.85 -1.81
C LEU A 94 -12.29 7.52 -3.30
N GLU A 95 -13.14 8.31 -3.96
CA GLU A 95 -13.42 8.22 -5.39
C GLU A 95 -12.17 8.40 -6.27
N ALA A 96 -11.25 9.28 -5.89
CA ALA A 96 -9.99 9.47 -6.61
C ALA A 96 -9.11 8.23 -6.51
N CYS A 97 -9.01 7.64 -5.31
CA CYS A 97 -8.29 6.38 -5.08
C CYS A 97 -8.91 5.22 -5.87
N SER A 98 -10.24 5.10 -5.88
CA SER A 98 -10.95 4.07 -6.66
C SER A 98 -10.62 4.18 -8.15
N LYS A 99 -10.70 5.38 -8.72
CA LYS A 99 -10.36 5.62 -10.14
C LYS A 99 -8.92 5.24 -10.46
N LEU A 100 -7.96 5.54 -9.58
CA LEU A 100 -6.56 5.14 -9.77
C LEU A 100 -6.42 3.61 -9.80
N ILE A 101 -7.09 2.90 -8.90
CA ILE A 101 -7.10 1.43 -8.86
C ILE A 101 -7.73 0.87 -10.14
N GLU A 102 -8.85 1.41 -10.59
CA GLU A 102 -9.54 1.00 -11.81
C GLU A 102 -8.69 1.17 -13.07
N THR A 103 -7.69 2.07 -13.07
CA THR A 103 -6.76 2.21 -14.20
C THR A 103 -5.75 1.07 -14.31
N MET A 104 -5.54 0.26 -13.26
CA MET A 104 -4.48 -0.76 -13.21
C MET A 104 -4.50 -1.76 -14.37
N PRO A 105 -5.64 -2.35 -14.77
CA PRO A 105 -5.67 -3.26 -15.92
C PRO A 105 -5.13 -2.62 -17.20
N LYS A 106 -5.42 -1.33 -17.42
CA LYS A 106 -4.93 -0.58 -18.57
C LYS A 106 -3.44 -0.33 -18.49
N ARG A 107 -2.93 0.05 -17.31
CA ARG A 107 -1.48 0.25 -17.07
C ARG A 107 -0.67 -1.00 -17.36
N ILE A 108 -1.14 -2.14 -16.85
CA ILE A 108 -0.52 -3.44 -17.07
C ILE A 108 -0.50 -3.76 -18.57
N ASN A 109 -1.61 -3.56 -19.27
CA ASN A 109 -1.68 -3.80 -20.71
C ASN A 109 -0.71 -2.89 -21.49
N ASP A 110 -0.58 -1.63 -21.10
CA ASP A 110 0.36 -0.70 -21.75
C ASP A 110 1.82 -1.13 -21.54
N VAL A 111 2.17 -1.63 -20.35
CA VAL A 111 3.52 -2.18 -20.06
C VAL A 111 3.78 -3.46 -20.88
N ILE A 112 2.78 -4.34 -21.01
CA ILE A 112 2.88 -5.54 -21.85
C ILE A 112 3.11 -5.15 -23.33
N LYS A 113 2.35 -4.18 -23.85
CA LYS A 113 2.54 -3.65 -25.21
C LYS A 113 3.91 -3.01 -25.41
N ALA A 114 4.42 -2.32 -24.39
CA ALA A 114 5.76 -1.76 -24.37
C ALA A 114 6.87 -2.81 -24.14
N LYS A 115 6.52 -4.11 -24.02
CA LYS A 115 7.44 -5.21 -23.73
C LYS A 115 8.27 -4.97 -22.46
N GLY A 116 7.65 -4.41 -21.42
CA GLY A 116 8.32 -4.04 -20.16
C GLY A 116 9.00 -2.68 -20.19
N GLY A 117 8.92 -1.94 -21.30
CA GLY A 117 9.44 -0.57 -21.40
C GLY A 117 8.57 0.47 -20.67
N TYR A 118 9.06 1.71 -20.68
CA TYR A 118 8.38 2.85 -20.06
C TYR A 118 7.01 3.12 -20.70
N THR A 119 6.07 3.55 -19.86
CA THR A 119 4.72 3.96 -20.28
C THR A 119 4.43 5.37 -19.79
N ARG A 120 3.31 5.94 -20.24
CA ARG A 120 2.86 7.30 -19.87
C ARG A 120 2.35 7.44 -18.43
N TRP A 121 2.20 6.32 -17.73
CA TRP A 121 1.71 6.29 -16.35
C TRP A 121 2.87 6.68 -15.44
#